data_AF-A0A1H0UWJ6-F1
#
_entry.id   AF-A0A1H0UWJ6-F1
#
_cell.length_a   1.000
_cell.length_b   1.000
_cell.length_c   1.000
_cell.angle_alpha   90.00
_cell.angle_beta   90.00
_cell.angle_gamma   90.00
#
_symmetry.space_group_name_H-M   'P 1'
#
loop_
_entity.id
_entity.type
_entity.pdbx_description
1 polymer ?
#
loop_
_entity_poly.entity_id
_entity_poly.type
_entity_poly.pdbx_seq_one_letter_code
_entity_poly.pdbx_strand_id
1 'polypeptide(L)'
;MASDKQKILKYLTRCIPEPGIKDFTVILREAVSTALGKNGELLDKYLDSSVNRYWNCFKNLIEDDKKKGIKPIAIIVDNELKKFTWFVNSENNGLSKKKNQLLKAIPSLLKILDKENARRYESLGCYVSELLGASKVHLTPPGNEAGIDFIASIKFSDDSHFLFGINGPIRIIGQCKKYESPVQVSSIKEFNQTLQDVYSLTPKMIKILPDWFRRERGPILGWFISHSGFQSGALDRAKNYGIIASDSRDIAEVVACSKKFYCHLHSEERAKSLEYELRARLDE
;
A
#
# COMPACT_ATOMS: atom_id res chain seq x y z
N MET A 1 15.96 -4.07 11.42
CA MET A 1 16.72 -3.65 10.23
C MET A 1 16.20 -4.39 9.01
N ALA A 2 15.93 -3.66 7.93
CA ALA A 2 15.60 -4.27 6.63
C ALA A 2 16.78 -5.06 6.04
N SER A 3 16.49 -6.24 5.49
CA SER A 3 17.44 -7.08 4.75
C SER A 3 17.89 -6.41 3.43
N ASP A 4 19.06 -6.80 2.90
CA ASP A 4 19.52 -6.38 1.57
C ASP A 4 18.45 -6.57 0.50
N LYS A 5 17.76 -7.72 0.53
CA LYS A 5 16.65 -8.03 -0.35
C LYS A 5 15.57 -6.94 -0.32
N GLN A 6 15.15 -6.56 0.88
CA GLN A 6 14.12 -5.53 1.06
C GLN A 6 14.60 -4.17 0.59
N LYS A 7 15.85 -3.79 0.88
CA LYS A 7 16.42 -2.51 0.44
C LYS A 7 16.48 -2.40 -1.09
N ILE A 8 16.91 -3.46 -1.77
CA ILE A 8 16.97 -3.49 -3.24
C ILE A 8 15.57 -3.47 -3.87
N LEU A 9 14.64 -4.32 -3.42
CA LEU A 9 13.27 -4.30 -3.96
C LEU A 9 12.55 -2.98 -3.68
N LYS A 10 12.81 -2.38 -2.51
CA LYS A 10 12.37 -1.03 -2.19
C LYS A 10 12.92 -0.04 -3.21
N TYR A 11 14.23 -0.01 -3.46
CA TYR A 11 14.81 0.86 -4.48
C TYR A 11 14.12 0.73 -5.84
N LEU A 12 14.00 -0.50 -6.36
CA LEU A 12 13.40 -0.77 -7.68
C LEU A 12 11.97 -0.23 -7.80
N THR A 13 11.18 -0.31 -6.73
CA THR A 13 9.80 0.20 -6.69
C THR A 13 9.69 1.73 -6.57
N ARG A 14 10.78 2.42 -6.21
CA ARG A 14 10.86 3.88 -6.15
C ARG A 14 11.59 4.49 -7.36
N CYS A 15 12.10 3.68 -8.29
CA CYS A 15 12.69 4.18 -9.53
C CYS A 15 11.65 4.92 -10.36
N ILE A 16 12.06 6.05 -10.95
CA ILE A 16 11.19 6.81 -11.86
C ILE A 16 11.16 6.05 -13.21
N PRO A 17 9.97 5.73 -13.75
CA PRO A 17 9.84 4.97 -14.99
C PRO A 17 10.36 5.73 -16.20
N GLU A 18 11.55 5.39 -16.64
CA GLU A 18 12.11 5.90 -17.89
C GLU A 18 11.59 5.13 -19.11
N PRO A 19 11.39 5.77 -20.28
CA PRO A 19 11.02 5.06 -21.50
C PRO A 19 12.06 4.02 -21.95
N GLY A 20 11.61 3.07 -22.78
CA GLY A 20 12.47 2.09 -23.45
C GLY A 20 12.64 0.76 -22.71
N ILE A 21 13.44 -0.12 -23.32
CA ILE A 21 13.87 -1.39 -22.75
C ILE A 21 15.07 -1.15 -21.84
N LYS A 22 15.05 -1.75 -20.65
CA LYS A 22 16.07 -1.62 -19.61
C LYS A 22 16.75 -2.97 -19.38
N ASP A 23 18.05 -2.92 -19.14
CA ASP A 23 18.85 -4.05 -18.66
C ASP A 23 18.79 -4.09 -17.14
N PHE A 24 18.30 -5.20 -16.57
CA PHE A 24 18.19 -5.35 -15.13
C PHE A 24 19.52 -5.24 -14.40
N THR A 25 20.62 -5.67 -15.02
CA THR A 25 21.96 -5.64 -14.40
C THR A 25 22.42 -4.22 -14.15
N VAL A 26 22.12 -3.30 -15.08
CA VAL A 26 22.44 -1.87 -14.95
C VAL A 26 21.65 -1.26 -13.79
N ILE A 27 20.33 -1.49 -13.75
CA ILE A 27 19.46 -0.98 -12.69
C ILE A 27 19.83 -1.59 -11.32
N LEU A 28 20.19 -2.89 -11.29
CA LEU A 28 20.61 -3.55 -10.05
C LEU A 28 21.93 -2.97 -9.54
N ARG A 29 22.87 -2.65 -10.42
CA ARG A 29 24.14 -1.98 -10.04
C ARG A 29 23.86 -0.66 -9.34
N GLU A 30 23.00 0.18 -9.91
CA GLU A 30 22.58 1.45 -9.30
C GLU A 30 21.88 1.23 -7.95
N ALA A 31 21.01 0.22 -7.87
CA ALA A 31 20.31 -0.14 -6.64
C ALA A 31 21.27 -0.59 -5.53
N VAL A 32 22.27 -1.43 -5.85
CA VAL A 32 23.25 -1.92 -4.89
C VAL A 32 24.16 -0.80 -4.39
N SER A 33 24.62 0.08 -5.29
CA SER A 33 25.41 1.25 -4.90
C SER A 33 24.60 2.20 -4.02
N THR A 34 23.38 2.55 -4.42
CA THR A 34 22.57 3.55 -3.71
C THR A 34 21.97 3.02 -2.41
N ALA A 35 21.39 1.81 -2.42
CA ALA A 35 20.63 1.28 -1.29
C ALA A 35 21.49 0.51 -0.29
N LEU A 36 22.62 -0.06 -0.71
CA LEU A 36 23.52 -0.83 0.15
C LEU A 36 24.88 -0.14 0.38
N GLY A 37 25.19 0.95 -0.34
CA GLY A 37 26.44 1.68 -0.18
C GLY A 37 27.69 0.94 -0.69
N LYS A 38 27.52 -0.12 -1.49
CA LYS A 38 28.63 -0.92 -2.03
C LYS A 38 29.15 -0.30 -3.34
N ASN A 39 30.46 -0.03 -3.41
CA ASN A 39 31.10 0.64 -4.55
C ASN A 39 32.40 -0.09 -4.97
N GLY A 40 32.89 0.20 -6.18
CA GLY A 40 34.16 -0.36 -6.71
C GLY A 40 34.14 -1.89 -6.81
N GLU A 41 35.26 -2.54 -6.47
CA GLU A 41 35.38 -4.01 -6.55
C GLU A 41 34.34 -4.79 -5.71
N LEU A 42 33.89 -4.20 -4.59
CA LEU A 42 32.87 -4.81 -3.73
C LEU A 42 31.50 -4.86 -4.41
N LEU A 43 31.21 -3.90 -5.30
CA LEU A 43 29.99 -3.87 -6.10
C LEU A 43 30.00 -4.97 -7.14
N ASP A 44 31.10 -5.10 -7.90
CA ASP A 44 31.22 -6.09 -8.96
C ASP A 44 31.14 -7.52 -8.42
N LYS A 45 31.90 -7.84 -7.36
CA LYS A 45 31.82 -9.15 -6.68
C LYS A 45 30.42 -9.48 -6.16
N TYR A 46 29.70 -8.46 -5.67
CA TYR A 46 28.33 -8.65 -5.18
C TYR A 46 27.35 -8.91 -6.33
N LEU A 47 27.49 -8.21 -7.45
CA LEU A 47 26.63 -8.39 -8.62
C LEU A 47 26.82 -9.77 -9.25
N ASP A 48 28.07 -10.20 -9.47
CA ASP A 48 28.39 -11.49 -10.09
C ASP A 48 27.71 -12.67 -9.38
N SER A 49 27.65 -12.61 -8.05
CA SER A 49 27.05 -13.66 -7.22
C SER A 49 25.54 -13.51 -7.00
N SER A 50 24.93 -12.37 -7.30
CA SER A 50 23.56 -12.05 -6.85
C SER A 50 22.57 -11.64 -7.93
N VAL A 51 23.01 -11.34 -9.16
CA VAL A 51 22.13 -10.91 -10.28
C VAL A 51 20.96 -11.88 -10.50
N ASN A 52 21.22 -13.18 -10.60
CA ASN A 52 20.16 -14.18 -10.83
C ASN A 52 19.17 -14.25 -9.66
N ARG A 53 19.65 -14.15 -8.43
CA ARG A 53 18.81 -14.14 -7.22
C ARG A 53 17.87 -12.93 -7.23
N TYR A 54 18.41 -11.75 -7.52
CA TYR A 54 17.63 -10.50 -7.54
C TYR A 54 16.68 -10.42 -8.74
N TRP A 55 17.08 -10.97 -9.89
CA TRP A 55 16.19 -11.12 -11.04
C TRP A 55 14.96 -11.94 -10.66
N ASN A 56 15.15 -13.10 -10.03
CA ASN A 56 14.04 -13.92 -9.55
C ASN A 56 13.16 -13.20 -8.51
N CYS A 57 13.77 -12.41 -7.62
CA CYS A 57 12.99 -11.59 -6.68
C CYS A 57 12.16 -10.52 -7.39
N PHE A 58 12.70 -9.89 -8.43
CA PHE A 58 12.00 -8.89 -9.24
C PHE A 58 10.87 -9.51 -10.05
N LYS A 59 11.07 -10.70 -10.63
CA LYS A 59 9.99 -11.47 -11.28
C LYS A 59 8.88 -11.80 -10.31
N ASN A 60 9.21 -12.28 -9.11
CA ASN A 60 8.21 -12.59 -8.09
C ASN A 60 7.42 -11.34 -7.68
N LEU A 61 8.08 -10.18 -7.54
CA LEU A 61 7.39 -8.91 -7.29
C LEU A 61 6.36 -8.58 -8.39
N ILE A 62 6.72 -8.74 -9.66
CA ILE A 62 5.81 -8.53 -10.80
C ILE A 62 4.62 -9.48 -10.75
N GLU A 63 4.86 -10.76 -10.46
CA GLU A 63 3.80 -11.76 -10.36
C GLU A 63 2.89 -11.54 -9.13
N ASP A 64 3.46 -11.08 -8.02
CA ASP A 64 2.70 -10.75 -6.81
C ASP A 64 1.80 -9.53 -7.04
N ASP A 65 2.28 -8.50 -7.74
CA ASP A 65 1.45 -7.36 -8.17
C ASP A 65 0.23 -7.84 -8.99
N LYS A 66 0.45 -8.75 -9.95
CA LYS A 66 -0.64 -9.33 -10.77
C LYS A 66 -1.64 -10.11 -9.93
N LYS A 67 -1.16 -10.96 -9.00
CA LYS A 67 -2.02 -11.77 -8.11
C LYS A 67 -2.89 -10.92 -7.20
N LYS A 68 -2.38 -9.78 -6.76
CA LYS A 68 -3.13 -8.79 -5.96
C LYS A 68 -4.16 -8.00 -6.79
N GLY A 69 -4.10 -8.08 -8.12
CA GLY A 69 -4.96 -7.32 -9.01
C GLY A 69 -4.53 -5.87 -9.22
N ILE A 70 -3.34 -5.49 -8.77
CA ILE A 70 -2.75 -4.17 -9.03
C ILE A 70 -1.91 -4.19 -10.31
N LYS A 71 -1.55 -3.02 -10.83
CA LYS A 71 -0.72 -2.95 -12.04
C LYS A 71 0.72 -3.32 -11.72
N PRO A 72 1.33 -4.28 -12.46
CA PRO A 72 2.70 -4.68 -12.19
C PRO A 72 3.64 -3.52 -12.42
N ILE A 73 4.74 -3.49 -11.67
CA ILE A 73 5.77 -2.46 -11.85
C ILE A 73 6.40 -2.47 -13.26
N ALA A 74 6.57 -3.65 -13.85
CA ALA A 74 7.29 -3.86 -15.09
C ALA A 74 6.72 -5.02 -15.90
N ILE A 75 7.09 -5.04 -17.19
CA ILE A 75 6.86 -6.14 -18.11
C ILE A 75 8.22 -6.70 -18.53
N ILE A 76 8.41 -8.00 -18.39
CA ILE A 76 9.62 -8.70 -18.83
C ILE A 76 9.56 -8.80 -20.35
N VAL A 77 10.58 -8.28 -21.02
CA VAL A 77 10.71 -8.30 -22.49
C VAL A 77 11.53 -9.50 -22.94
N ASP A 78 12.61 -9.80 -22.20
CA ASP A 78 13.48 -10.95 -22.45
C ASP A 78 13.96 -11.51 -21.11
N ASN A 79 13.60 -12.76 -20.81
CA ASN A 79 13.98 -13.39 -19.54
C ASN A 79 15.45 -13.82 -19.51
N GLU A 80 16.01 -14.27 -20.63
CA GLU A 80 17.39 -14.78 -20.72
C GLU A 80 18.38 -13.62 -20.62
N LEU A 81 18.12 -12.55 -21.38
CA LEU A 81 18.90 -11.32 -21.32
C LEU A 81 18.54 -10.41 -20.15
N LYS A 82 17.58 -10.81 -19.30
CA LYS A 82 17.09 -10.05 -18.14
C LYS A 82 16.67 -8.61 -18.50
N LYS A 83 15.98 -8.46 -19.63
CA LYS A 83 15.48 -7.16 -20.11
C LYS A 83 14.02 -6.97 -19.75
N PHE A 84 13.67 -5.75 -19.38
CA PHE A 84 12.31 -5.38 -19.03
C PHE A 84 11.96 -3.98 -19.53
N THR A 85 10.69 -3.62 -19.52
CA THR A 85 10.25 -2.24 -19.64
C THR A 85 9.31 -1.90 -18.50
N TRP A 86 9.27 -0.64 -18.07
CA TRP A 86 8.33 -0.21 -17.05
C TRP A 86 6.90 -0.33 -17.58
N PHE A 87 6.00 -0.87 -16.77
CA PHE A 87 4.63 -1.18 -17.22
C PHE A 87 3.92 0.05 -17.79
N VAL A 88 4.05 1.20 -17.13
CA VAL A 88 3.44 2.48 -17.54
C VAL A 88 3.97 3.06 -18.84
N ASN A 89 5.13 2.58 -19.31
CA ASN A 89 5.76 3.00 -20.56
C ASN A 89 5.64 1.95 -21.67
N SER A 90 5.03 0.78 -21.38
CA SER A 90 4.80 -0.24 -22.40
C SER A 90 3.63 0.15 -23.29
N GLU A 91 3.85 0.08 -24.60
CA GLU A 91 2.80 0.32 -25.62
C GLU A 91 1.66 -0.71 -25.55
N ASN A 92 1.95 -1.92 -25.05
CA ASN A 92 1.02 -3.04 -25.00
C ASN A 92 0.32 -3.19 -23.64
N ASN A 93 0.36 -2.18 -22.78
CA ASN A 93 -0.23 -2.29 -21.42
C ASN A 93 -1.76 -2.17 -21.37
N GLY A 94 -2.42 -1.86 -22.50
CA GLY A 94 -3.87 -1.79 -22.62
C GLY A 94 -4.54 -0.68 -21.81
N LEU A 95 -3.78 0.29 -21.30
CA LEU A 95 -4.31 1.42 -20.52
C LEU A 95 -4.48 2.66 -21.37
N SER A 96 -5.48 3.48 -21.02
CA SER A 96 -5.63 4.81 -21.61
C SER A 96 -4.42 5.70 -21.26
N LYS A 97 -4.09 6.65 -22.15
CA LYS A 97 -3.00 7.63 -21.92
C LYS A 97 -3.13 8.32 -20.56
N LYS A 98 -4.35 8.71 -20.19
CA LYS A 98 -4.66 9.32 -18.88
C LYS A 98 -4.29 8.39 -17.73
N LYS A 99 -4.71 7.11 -17.77
CA LYS A 99 -4.44 6.16 -16.69
C LYS A 99 -2.95 5.83 -16.59
N ASN A 100 -2.24 5.74 -17.72
CA ASN A 100 -0.78 5.58 -17.74
C ASN A 100 -0.07 6.75 -17.05
N GLN A 101 -0.48 7.99 -17.40
CA GLN A 101 0.10 9.17 -16.77
C GLN A 101 -0.19 9.21 -15.27
N LEU A 102 -1.37 8.74 -14.84
CA LEU A 102 -1.71 8.67 -13.43
C LEU A 102 -0.80 7.69 -12.66
N LEU A 103 -0.53 6.52 -13.22
CA LEU A 103 0.30 5.50 -12.56
C LEU A 103 1.79 5.88 -12.47
N LYS A 104 2.28 6.79 -13.32
CA LYS A 104 3.67 7.31 -13.23
C LYS A 104 3.99 8.02 -11.91
N ALA A 105 2.98 8.40 -11.12
CA ALA A 105 3.19 9.02 -9.81
C ALA A 105 3.48 8.03 -8.68
N ILE A 106 3.22 6.72 -8.87
CA ILE A 106 3.39 5.70 -7.82
C ILE A 106 4.78 5.73 -7.15
N PRO A 107 5.91 5.78 -7.88
CA PRO A 107 7.24 5.85 -7.26
C PRO A 107 7.41 7.06 -6.34
N SER A 108 6.92 8.24 -6.76
CA SER A 108 6.99 9.46 -5.96
C SER A 108 6.10 9.37 -4.72
N LEU A 109 4.90 8.80 -4.85
CA LEU A 109 4.02 8.54 -3.71
C LEU A 109 4.68 7.59 -2.70
N LEU A 110 5.29 6.50 -3.18
CA LEU A 110 6.02 5.57 -2.33
C LEU A 110 7.19 6.22 -1.59
N LYS A 111 7.93 7.15 -2.24
CA LYS A 111 9.00 7.93 -1.60
C LYS A 111 8.48 8.85 -0.50
N ILE A 112 7.28 9.42 -0.64
CA ILE A 112 6.65 10.20 0.43
C ILE A 112 6.26 9.27 1.58
N LEU A 113 5.55 8.18 1.29
CA LEU A 113 5.16 7.18 2.30
C LEU A 113 6.35 6.60 3.04
N ASP A 114 7.53 6.50 2.43
CA ASP A 114 8.76 6.07 3.11
C ASP A 114 9.18 7.01 4.23
N LYS A 115 9.01 8.32 4.03
CA LYS A 115 9.44 9.39 4.95
C LYS A 115 8.43 9.67 6.06
N GLU A 116 7.20 9.19 5.92
CA GLU A 116 6.17 9.41 6.93
C GLU A 116 6.49 8.68 8.24
N ASN A 117 6.13 9.31 9.35
CA ASN A 117 6.14 8.68 10.67
C ASN A 117 4.91 7.77 10.83
N ALA A 118 4.88 6.98 11.91
CA ALA A 118 3.77 6.05 12.18
C ALA A 118 2.42 6.75 12.19
N ARG A 119 2.30 7.88 12.89
CA ARG A 119 1.04 8.60 13.05
C ARG A 119 0.47 9.17 11.74
N ARG A 120 1.32 9.75 10.90
CA ARG A 120 0.93 10.19 9.54
C ARG A 120 0.60 9.02 8.63
N TYR A 121 1.23 7.88 8.85
CA TYR A 121 0.88 6.66 8.13
C TYR A 121 -0.46 6.07 8.59
N GLU A 122 -0.89 6.29 9.83
CA GLU A 122 -2.24 5.94 10.30
C GLU A 122 -3.31 6.83 9.62
N SER A 123 -3.06 8.14 9.52
CA SER A 123 -3.99 9.08 8.86
C SER A 123 -4.19 8.78 7.37
N LEU A 124 -3.25 8.08 6.73
CA LEU A 124 -3.40 7.55 5.39
C LEU A 124 -4.63 6.62 5.26
N GLY A 125 -4.96 5.84 6.28
CA GLY A 125 -6.14 4.97 6.27
C GLY A 125 -7.45 5.74 6.13
N CYS A 126 -7.60 6.83 6.90
CA CYS A 126 -8.72 7.77 6.75
C CYS A 126 -8.75 8.38 5.36
N TYR A 127 -7.62 8.94 4.92
CA TYR A 127 -7.52 9.60 3.63
C TYR A 127 -7.91 8.69 2.46
N VAL A 128 -7.35 7.47 2.41
CA VAL A 128 -7.69 6.50 1.35
C VAL A 128 -9.14 6.06 1.44
N SER A 129 -9.69 5.91 2.66
CA SER A 129 -11.12 5.60 2.83
C SER A 129 -12.01 6.66 2.19
N GLU A 130 -11.69 7.95 2.34
CA GLU A 130 -12.44 9.03 1.68
C GLU A 130 -12.29 9.02 0.16
N LEU A 131 -11.11 8.67 -0.36
CA LEU A 131 -10.91 8.49 -1.80
C LEU A 131 -11.79 7.36 -2.35
N LEU A 132 -12.01 6.31 -1.55
CA LEU A 132 -12.91 5.20 -1.86
C LEU A 132 -14.40 5.53 -1.64
N GLY A 133 -14.71 6.75 -1.18
CA GLY A 133 -16.10 7.21 -1.00
C GLY A 133 -16.64 7.07 0.42
N ALA A 134 -15.77 6.95 1.44
CA ALA A 134 -16.21 7.03 2.83
C ALA A 134 -16.95 8.34 3.09
N SER A 135 -18.13 8.22 3.71
CA SER A 135 -18.95 9.34 4.14
C SER A 135 -18.56 9.86 5.54
N LYS A 136 -17.89 9.02 6.32
CA LYS A 136 -17.35 9.35 7.64
C LYS A 136 -16.02 8.63 7.80
N VAL A 137 -15.07 9.32 8.42
CA VAL A 137 -13.81 8.75 8.87
C VAL A 137 -13.51 9.26 10.27
N HIS A 138 -12.72 8.49 11.01
CA HIS A 138 -12.26 8.87 12.34
C HIS A 138 -10.87 8.26 12.56
N LEU A 139 -9.89 9.13 12.77
CA LEU A 139 -8.56 8.71 13.21
C LEU A 139 -8.58 8.62 14.74
N THR A 140 -8.21 7.47 15.29
CA THR A 140 -8.24 7.29 16.76
C THR A 140 -7.12 8.09 17.43
N PRO A 141 -7.34 8.69 18.61
CA PRO A 141 -6.30 9.49 19.27
C PRO A 141 -5.09 8.65 19.72
N PRO A 142 -3.87 9.21 19.71
CA PRO A 142 -2.67 8.49 20.12
C PRO A 142 -2.76 7.95 21.55
N GLY A 143 -2.33 6.72 21.75
CA GLY A 143 -2.21 6.10 23.07
C GLY A 143 -3.49 5.50 23.67
N ASN A 144 -4.65 5.65 23.01
CA ASN A 144 -5.92 5.03 23.43
C ASN A 144 -6.62 4.27 22.29
N GLU A 145 -5.83 3.71 21.39
CA GLU A 145 -6.28 3.14 20.11
C GLU A 145 -6.84 1.72 20.25
N ALA A 146 -6.42 0.99 21.30
CA ALA A 146 -6.75 -0.42 21.50
C ALA A 146 -6.50 -1.33 20.27
N GLY A 147 -5.54 -0.95 19.42
CA GLY A 147 -5.23 -1.66 18.18
C GLY A 147 -6.06 -1.21 16.96
N ILE A 148 -6.85 -0.14 17.10
CA ILE A 148 -7.61 0.50 16.02
C ILE A 148 -6.97 1.85 15.74
N ASP A 149 -6.47 2.05 14.54
CA ASP A 149 -5.78 3.29 14.16
C ASP A 149 -6.73 4.23 13.39
N PHE A 150 -7.67 3.67 12.62
CA PHE A 150 -8.69 4.44 11.94
C PHE A 150 -10.00 3.69 11.80
N ILE A 151 -11.08 4.44 11.58
CA ILE A 151 -12.43 3.94 11.42
C ILE A 151 -13.05 4.66 10.22
N ALA A 152 -13.80 3.96 9.38
CA ALA A 152 -14.49 4.57 8.24
C ALA A 152 -15.89 3.98 8.01
N SER A 153 -16.73 4.73 7.30
CA SER A 153 -18.07 4.31 6.87
C SER A 153 -18.25 4.58 5.38
N ILE A 154 -18.31 3.52 4.58
CA ILE A 154 -18.47 3.58 3.12
C ILE A 154 -19.91 3.21 2.78
N LYS A 155 -20.64 4.16 2.18
CA LYS A 155 -21.98 3.92 1.65
C LYS A 155 -21.87 3.20 0.31
N PHE A 156 -22.74 2.22 0.09
CA PHE A 156 -22.91 1.59 -1.21
C PHE A 156 -23.86 2.41 -2.08
N SER A 157 -23.76 2.22 -3.39
CA SER A 157 -24.79 2.71 -4.31
C SER A 157 -26.13 2.09 -3.91
N ASP A 158 -27.21 2.88 -4.02
CA ASP A 158 -28.57 2.40 -3.84
C ASP A 158 -28.92 1.27 -4.83
N ASP A 159 -28.23 1.22 -5.97
CA ASP A 159 -28.34 0.14 -6.95
C ASP A 159 -27.82 -1.22 -6.44
N SER A 160 -27.01 -1.22 -5.37
CA SER A 160 -26.45 -2.42 -4.72
C SER A 160 -27.15 -2.76 -3.41
N HIS A 161 -28.41 -2.33 -3.25
CA HIS A 161 -29.14 -2.46 -1.99
C HIS A 161 -29.34 -3.90 -1.51
N PHE A 162 -29.34 -4.88 -2.42
CA PHE A 162 -29.47 -6.30 -2.09
C PHE A 162 -28.22 -6.89 -1.40
N LEU A 163 -27.03 -6.32 -1.64
CA LEU A 163 -25.80 -6.73 -0.96
C LEU A 163 -25.65 -6.04 0.40
N PHE A 164 -26.01 -4.75 0.48
CA PHE A 164 -25.70 -3.93 1.66
C PHE A 164 -26.78 -2.90 2.04
N GLY A 165 -27.72 -2.57 1.14
CA GLY A 165 -28.68 -1.47 1.34
C GLY A 165 -29.82 -1.73 2.31
N ILE A 166 -30.04 -2.98 2.75
CA ILE A 166 -30.92 -3.24 3.90
C ILE A 166 -30.14 -3.11 5.23
N ASN A 167 -28.83 -3.34 5.20
CA ASN A 167 -28.00 -3.42 6.39
C ASN A 167 -27.30 -2.10 6.73
N GLY A 168 -27.14 -1.16 5.79
CA GLY A 168 -26.47 0.13 6.02
C GLY A 168 -25.02 0.14 5.49
N PRO A 169 -24.25 1.20 5.75
CA PRO A 169 -22.91 1.37 5.17
C PRO A 169 -21.93 0.31 5.70
N ILE A 170 -20.94 -0.07 4.86
CA ILE A 170 -19.82 -0.88 5.36
C ILE A 170 -19.04 -0.04 6.34
N ARG A 171 -18.84 -0.63 7.51
CA ARG A 171 -18.08 -0.07 8.62
C ARG A 171 -16.69 -0.67 8.63
N ILE A 172 -15.66 0.15 8.56
CA ILE A 172 -14.27 -0.32 8.53
C ILE A 172 -13.62 -0.03 9.86
N ILE A 173 -12.96 -1.05 10.41
CA ILE A 173 -11.96 -0.92 11.47
C ILE A 173 -10.60 -1.13 10.83
N GLY A 174 -9.72 -0.15 11.01
CA GLY A 174 -8.44 -0.07 10.34
C GLY A 174 -7.26 -0.15 11.30
N GLN A 175 -6.20 -0.85 10.91
CA GLN A 175 -4.91 -0.81 11.59
C GLN A 175 -3.78 -0.62 10.58
N CYS A 176 -2.87 0.29 10.86
CA CYS A 176 -1.73 0.67 10.05
C CYS A 176 -0.42 0.31 10.77
N LYS A 177 0.52 -0.31 10.06
CA LYS A 177 1.86 -0.62 10.60
C LYS A 177 2.97 -0.03 9.75
N LYS A 178 3.60 1.04 10.27
CA LYS A 178 4.76 1.68 9.66
C LYS A 178 6.07 1.01 10.07
N TYR A 179 6.19 -0.28 9.79
CA TYR A 179 7.42 -1.05 10.07
C TYR A 179 8.33 -1.14 8.85
N GLU A 180 9.64 -1.23 9.10
CA GLU A 180 10.61 -1.56 8.05
C GLU A 180 10.50 -3.02 7.60
N SER A 181 10.11 -3.90 8.52
CA SER A 181 9.94 -5.33 8.28
C SER A 181 8.48 -5.68 7.95
N PRO A 182 8.25 -6.72 7.13
CA PRO A 182 6.91 -7.23 6.87
C PRO A 182 6.19 -7.66 8.14
N VAL A 183 4.88 -7.48 8.15
CA VAL A 183 4.00 -7.81 9.28
C VAL A 183 3.95 -9.32 9.49
N GLN A 184 4.04 -9.72 10.76
CA GLN A 184 4.04 -11.11 11.18
C GLN A 184 2.61 -11.65 11.33
N VAL A 185 2.50 -12.99 11.37
CA VAL A 185 1.21 -13.68 11.61
C VAL A 185 0.59 -13.29 12.96
N SER A 186 1.40 -13.05 14.00
CA SER A 186 0.93 -12.64 15.33
C SER A 186 0.12 -11.34 15.28
N SER A 187 0.60 -10.33 14.56
CA SER A 187 -0.10 -9.04 14.45
C SER A 187 -1.48 -9.16 13.79
N ILE A 188 -1.63 -10.07 12.82
CA ILE A 188 -2.94 -10.34 12.21
C ILE A 188 -3.89 -11.04 13.20
N LYS A 189 -3.37 -11.94 14.04
CA LYS A 189 -4.17 -12.58 15.10
C LYS A 189 -4.61 -11.58 16.16
N GLU A 190 -3.71 -10.70 16.58
CA GLU A 190 -4.01 -9.62 17.52
C GLU A 190 -5.10 -8.69 16.96
N PHE A 191 -4.98 -8.29 15.69
CA PHE A 191 -6.00 -7.46 15.06
C PHE A 191 -7.33 -8.18 14.92
N ASN A 192 -7.34 -9.48 14.60
CA ASN A 192 -8.58 -10.26 14.61
C ASN A 192 -9.24 -10.27 15.99
N GLN A 193 -8.46 -10.36 17.08
CA GLN A 193 -9.00 -10.24 18.43
C GLN A 193 -9.61 -8.85 18.67
N THR A 194 -8.95 -7.78 18.23
CA THR A 194 -9.52 -6.42 18.26
C THR A 194 -10.87 -6.36 17.52
N LEU A 195 -10.99 -7.02 16.36
CA LEU A 195 -12.28 -7.10 15.65
C LEU A 195 -13.33 -7.86 16.46
N GLN A 196 -13.00 -8.97 17.12
CA GLN A 196 -13.92 -9.70 18.01
C GLN A 196 -14.40 -8.81 19.17
N ASP A 197 -13.51 -7.99 19.73
CA ASP A 197 -13.86 -7.05 20.79
C ASP A 197 -14.79 -5.95 20.28
N VAL A 198 -14.61 -5.50 19.02
CA VAL A 198 -15.50 -4.54 18.35
C VAL A 198 -16.88 -5.15 18.09
N TYR A 199 -16.95 -6.38 17.58
CA TYR A 199 -18.22 -7.09 17.35
C TYR A 199 -19.00 -7.26 18.65
N SER A 200 -18.29 -7.57 19.74
CA SER A 200 -18.88 -7.78 21.07
C SER A 200 -19.16 -6.48 21.83
N LEU A 201 -18.78 -5.32 21.27
CA LEU A 201 -18.90 -4.00 21.90
C LEU A 201 -18.42 -3.99 23.36
N THR A 202 -17.22 -4.52 23.61
CA THR A 202 -16.66 -4.54 24.97
C THR A 202 -16.61 -3.13 25.57
N PRO A 203 -16.61 -2.96 26.91
CA PRO A 203 -16.60 -1.64 27.55
C PRO A 203 -15.44 -0.74 27.10
N LYS A 204 -14.31 -1.35 26.71
CA LYS A 204 -13.15 -0.66 26.12
C LYS A 204 -13.49 -0.08 24.75
N MET A 205 -14.11 -0.87 23.87
CA MET A 205 -14.47 -0.45 22.51
C MET A 205 -15.55 0.63 22.49
N ILE A 206 -16.50 0.61 23.43
CA ILE A 206 -17.54 1.64 23.53
C ILE A 206 -16.93 3.05 23.68
N LYS A 207 -15.77 3.17 24.35
CA LYS A 207 -15.07 4.44 24.55
C LYS A 207 -14.30 4.93 23.32
N ILE A 208 -13.95 4.02 22.41
CA ILE A 208 -13.10 4.29 21.24
C ILE A 208 -13.94 4.46 19.98
N LEU A 209 -14.99 3.66 19.83
CA LEU A 209 -15.84 3.66 18.66
C LEU A 209 -16.76 4.89 18.66
N PRO A 210 -16.74 5.71 17.61
CA PRO A 210 -17.58 6.89 17.55
C PRO A 210 -19.06 6.52 17.49
N ASP A 211 -19.91 7.39 18.02
CA ASP A 211 -21.36 7.15 18.15
C ASP A 211 -22.04 6.81 16.82
N TRP A 212 -21.58 7.38 15.73
CA TRP A 212 -22.11 7.07 14.41
C TRP A 212 -21.80 5.63 13.98
N PHE A 213 -20.62 5.10 14.32
CA PHE A 213 -20.22 3.74 13.95
C PHE A 213 -21.04 2.70 14.70
N ARG A 214 -21.33 2.97 15.97
CA ARG A 214 -22.14 2.09 16.84
C ARG A 214 -23.62 2.08 16.44
N ARG A 215 -24.14 3.19 15.91
CA ARG A 215 -25.54 3.31 15.47
C ARG A 215 -25.80 2.70 14.10
N GLU A 216 -24.80 2.72 13.22
CA GLU A 216 -24.89 2.12 11.88
C GLU A 216 -24.94 0.58 11.97
N ARG A 217 -25.81 -0.03 11.15
CA ARG A 217 -26.10 -1.48 11.21
C ARG A 217 -25.34 -2.31 10.18
N GLY A 218 -24.53 -1.68 9.34
CA GLY A 218 -23.88 -2.39 8.23
C GLY A 218 -22.75 -3.30 8.71
N PRO A 219 -22.25 -4.19 7.85
CA PRO A 219 -21.23 -5.15 8.25
C PRO A 219 -19.93 -4.42 8.63
N ILE A 220 -19.20 -4.99 9.59
CA ILE A 220 -17.88 -4.51 9.98
C ILE A 220 -16.83 -5.29 9.19
N LEU A 221 -15.87 -4.59 8.59
CA LEU A 221 -14.72 -5.17 7.91
C LEU A 221 -13.44 -4.71 8.58
N GLY A 222 -12.51 -5.64 8.78
CA GLY A 222 -11.15 -5.32 9.18
C GLY A 222 -10.30 -4.95 7.96
N TRP A 223 -9.54 -3.86 8.07
CA TRP A 223 -8.55 -3.46 7.08
C TRP A 223 -7.18 -3.25 7.72
N PHE A 224 -6.22 -4.08 7.35
CA PHE A 224 -4.85 -4.01 7.84
C PHE A 224 -3.93 -3.46 6.74
N ILE A 225 -3.27 -2.34 7.01
CA ILE A 225 -2.37 -1.65 6.09
C ILE A 225 -0.93 -1.77 6.60
N SER A 226 -0.04 -2.37 5.82
CA SER A 226 1.37 -2.56 6.17
C SER A 226 2.31 -1.78 5.27
N HIS A 227 3.26 -1.04 5.84
CA HIS A 227 4.20 -0.30 5.01
C HIS A 227 5.10 -1.21 4.16
N SER A 228 5.66 -2.25 4.77
CA SER A 228 6.62 -3.18 4.17
C SER A 228 6.00 -4.52 3.76
N GLY A 229 4.68 -4.60 3.64
CA GLY A 229 3.97 -5.82 3.27
C GLY A 229 3.90 -6.85 4.39
N PHE A 230 3.75 -8.12 4.02
CA PHE A 230 3.37 -9.19 4.94
C PHE A 230 4.32 -10.39 4.81
N GLN A 231 4.59 -11.06 5.93
CA GLN A 231 5.33 -12.32 5.91
C GLN A 231 4.50 -13.45 5.30
N SER A 232 5.18 -14.53 4.89
CA SER A 232 4.53 -15.74 4.42
C SER A 232 3.50 -16.24 5.46
N GLY A 233 2.31 -16.60 5.00
CA GLY A 233 1.20 -17.06 5.85
C GLY A 233 0.41 -15.94 6.56
N ALA A 234 0.91 -14.71 6.65
CA ALA A 234 0.14 -13.61 7.25
C ALA A 234 -1.03 -13.18 6.35
N LEU A 235 -0.84 -13.15 5.03
CA LEU A 235 -1.91 -12.90 4.06
C LEU A 235 -2.97 -14.02 4.07
N ASP A 236 -2.55 -15.28 4.15
CA ASP A 236 -3.49 -16.42 4.22
C ASP A 236 -4.34 -16.35 5.49
N ARG A 237 -3.73 -15.96 6.62
CA ARG A 237 -4.45 -15.76 7.87
C ARG A 237 -5.42 -14.58 7.79
N ALA A 238 -5.00 -13.46 7.23
CA ALA A 238 -5.88 -12.30 7.03
C ALA A 238 -7.10 -12.69 6.18
N LYS A 239 -6.87 -13.39 5.06
CA LYS A 239 -7.93 -13.93 4.20
C LYS A 239 -8.90 -14.83 4.96
N ASN A 240 -8.39 -15.77 5.76
CA ASN A 240 -9.22 -16.70 6.54
C ASN A 240 -10.04 -16.01 7.64
N TYR A 241 -9.59 -14.86 8.14
CA TYR A 241 -10.32 -14.05 9.10
C TYR A 241 -11.23 -13.00 8.44
N GLY A 242 -11.28 -12.93 7.11
CA GLY A 242 -12.04 -11.89 6.40
C GLY A 242 -11.45 -10.49 6.56
N ILE A 243 -10.15 -10.38 6.84
CA ILE A 243 -9.42 -9.12 6.95
C ILE A 243 -8.84 -8.76 5.58
N ILE A 244 -9.12 -7.55 5.12
CA ILE A 244 -8.48 -6.98 3.94
C ILE A 244 -7.05 -6.61 4.33
N ALA A 245 -6.05 -7.13 3.61
CA ALA A 245 -4.65 -6.81 3.83
C ALA A 245 -4.13 -6.00 2.63
N SER A 246 -3.55 -4.84 2.91
CA SER A 246 -2.98 -3.96 1.88
C SER A 246 -1.60 -3.48 2.30
N ASP A 247 -0.75 -3.17 1.33
CA ASP A 247 0.53 -2.52 1.58
C ASP A 247 0.66 -1.15 0.90
N SER A 248 1.78 -0.47 1.14
CA SER A 248 2.01 0.85 0.56
C SER A 248 1.92 0.87 -0.97
N ARG A 249 2.18 -0.24 -1.65
CA ARG A 249 2.11 -0.33 -3.11
C ARG A 249 0.65 -0.37 -3.58
N ASP A 250 -0.20 -1.07 -2.85
CA ASP A 250 -1.65 -1.09 -3.08
C ASP A 250 -2.23 0.31 -2.85
N ILE A 251 -1.88 0.93 -1.72
CA ILE A 251 -2.34 2.28 -1.36
C ILE A 251 -1.87 3.32 -2.38
N ALA A 252 -0.59 3.27 -2.79
CA ALA A 252 -0.06 4.21 -3.77
C ALA A 252 -0.78 4.11 -5.11
N GLU A 253 -1.27 2.93 -5.52
CA GLU A 253 -2.06 2.78 -6.74
C GLU A 253 -3.46 3.38 -6.62
N VAL A 254 -4.14 3.15 -5.49
CA VAL A 254 -5.47 3.74 -5.21
C VAL A 254 -5.37 5.26 -5.22
N VAL A 255 -4.38 5.79 -4.50
CA VAL A 255 -4.10 7.23 -4.48
C VAL A 255 -3.77 7.69 -5.91
N ALA A 256 -2.88 7.02 -6.63
CA ALA A 256 -2.53 7.41 -8.00
C ALA A 256 -3.72 7.39 -8.97
N CYS A 257 -4.75 6.56 -8.76
CA CYS A 257 -5.87 6.43 -9.68
C CYS A 257 -7.15 7.14 -9.24
N SER A 258 -7.16 7.82 -8.09
CA SER A 258 -8.32 8.58 -7.63
C SER A 258 -8.68 9.70 -8.61
N LYS A 259 -9.93 10.17 -8.61
CA LYS A 259 -10.38 11.34 -9.39
C LYS A 259 -10.42 12.61 -8.54
N LYS A 260 -10.63 12.48 -7.23
CA LYS A 260 -10.85 13.59 -6.29
C LYS A 260 -9.66 14.56 -6.19
N PHE A 261 -8.49 14.14 -6.63
CA PHE A 261 -7.24 14.85 -6.38
C PHE A 261 -6.54 15.26 -7.69
N TYR A 262 -7.05 14.90 -8.88
CA TYR A 262 -6.20 14.77 -10.08
C TYR A 262 -6.76 15.25 -11.42
N CYS A 263 -7.61 16.28 -11.52
CA CYS A 263 -7.92 16.75 -12.89
C CYS A 263 -6.71 17.42 -13.59
N HIS A 264 -5.70 17.95 -12.88
CA HIS A 264 -4.69 18.84 -13.49
C HIS A 264 -3.22 18.75 -13.01
N LEU A 265 -2.85 17.95 -12.00
CA LEU A 265 -1.50 18.00 -11.38
C LEU A 265 -0.46 17.01 -11.94
N HIS A 266 0.83 17.39 -11.95
CA HIS A 266 1.97 16.52 -12.34
C HIS A 266 2.44 15.58 -11.22
N SER A 267 3.16 14.49 -11.54
CA SER A 267 3.52 13.40 -10.61
C SER A 267 4.14 13.80 -9.28
N GLU A 268 5.04 14.80 -9.25
CA GLU A 268 5.70 15.23 -8.01
C GLU A 268 4.81 16.14 -7.15
N GLU A 269 4.05 17.03 -7.78
CA GLU A 269 3.07 17.89 -7.11
C GLU A 269 1.99 17.03 -6.45
N ARG A 270 1.62 15.93 -7.10
CA ARG A 270 0.69 14.93 -6.56
C ARG A 270 1.22 14.28 -5.28
N ALA A 271 2.52 13.99 -5.24
CA ALA A 271 3.13 13.41 -4.06
C ALA A 271 3.19 14.42 -2.91
N LYS A 272 3.51 15.69 -3.21
CA LYS A 272 3.50 16.79 -2.23
C LYS A 272 2.11 17.10 -1.69
N SER A 273 1.08 17.06 -2.54
CA SER A 273 -0.30 17.26 -2.08
C SER A 273 -0.74 16.15 -1.13
N LEU A 274 -0.23 14.91 -1.28
CA LEU A 274 -0.55 13.83 -0.34
C LEU A 274 0.08 14.15 1.02
N GLU A 275 1.34 14.56 1.01
CA GLU A 275 2.04 14.98 2.23
C GLU A 275 1.31 16.12 2.94
N TYR A 276 0.76 17.10 2.20
CA TYR A 276 -0.05 18.18 2.77
C TYR A 276 -1.33 17.67 3.44
N GLU A 277 -2.10 16.82 2.75
CA GLU A 277 -3.34 16.23 3.29
C GLU A 277 -3.08 15.39 4.55
N LEU A 278 -2.01 14.60 4.56
CA LEU A 278 -1.66 13.79 5.73
C LEU A 278 -1.24 14.64 6.94
N ARG A 279 -0.65 15.81 6.71
CA ARG A 279 -0.29 16.78 7.76
C ARG A 279 -1.52 17.48 8.31
N ALA A 280 -2.36 18.03 7.44
CA ALA A 280 -3.56 18.78 7.83
C ALA A 280 -4.46 17.99 8.79
N ARG A 281 -4.58 16.67 8.58
CA ARG A 281 -5.40 15.76 9.42
C ARG A 281 -4.90 15.53 10.84
N LEU A 282 -3.65 15.87 11.13
CA LEU A 282 -3.12 15.78 12.49
C LEU A 282 -3.27 17.10 13.25
N ASP A 283 -3.59 18.18 12.54
CA ASP A 283 -3.82 19.50 13.10
C ASP A 283 -5.32 19.78 13.38
N GLU A 284 -6.21 18.84 12.99
CA GLU A 284 -7.66 18.80 13.26
C GLU A 284 -7.99 18.01 14.55
#